data_AF-A0A316DBC8-F1
#
_entry.id   AF-A0A316DBC8-F1
#
_cell.length_a   1.000
_cell.length_b   1.000
_cell.length_c   1.000
_cell.angle_alpha   90.00
_cell.angle_beta   90.00
_cell.angle_gamma   90.00
#
_symmetry.space_group_name_H-M   'P 1'
#
loop_
_entity.id
_entity.type
_entity.pdbx_description
1 polymer ?
#
loop_
_entity_poly.entity_id
_entity_poly.type
_entity_poly.pdbx_seq_one_letter_code
_entity_poly.pdbx_strand_id
1 'polypeptide(L)'
;MSDNINMLVLGQKIREWRKAAGMTQKELAEGVTSESLISQLENNSYPTLPNEDILVGICNKLGKPVSELLRNRESTSASGTMWFYLI
;
A
#
# COMPACT_ATOMS: atom_id res chain seq x y z
N MET A 1 5.08 -19.87 -4.82
CA MET A 1 4.31 -18.64 -5.07
C MET A 1 3.93 -18.09 -3.71
N SER A 2 4.79 -17.26 -3.16
CA SER A 2 4.48 -16.45 -1.98
C SER A 2 4.94 -15.07 -2.37
N ASP A 3 4.03 -14.32 -3.01
CA ASP A 3 4.22 -12.91 -3.26
C ASP A 3 4.56 -12.28 -1.92
N ASN A 4 5.81 -11.86 -1.77
CA ASN A 4 6.32 -11.33 -0.52
C ASN A 4 5.70 -9.94 -0.37
N ILE A 5 4.58 -9.85 0.35
CA ILE A 5 3.85 -8.59 0.57
C ILE A 5 4.80 -7.63 1.28
N ASN A 6 5.18 -6.56 0.58
CA ASN A 6 6.08 -5.56 1.13
C ASN A 6 5.28 -4.53 1.93
N MET A 7 5.40 -4.59 3.26
CA MET A 7 4.68 -3.67 4.16
C MET A 7 5.01 -2.21 3.94
N LEU A 8 6.24 -1.89 3.54
CA LEU A 8 6.67 -0.54 3.22
C LEU A 8 5.83 0.05 2.08
N VAL A 9 5.65 -0.75 1.03
CA VAL A 9 4.90 -0.37 -0.18
C VAL A 9 3.42 -0.23 0.14
N LEU A 10 2.88 -1.13 0.96
CA LEU A 10 1.47 -1.10 1.37
C LEU A 10 1.16 0.17 2.17
N GLY A 11 1.94 0.46 3.21
CA GLY A 11 1.75 1.64 4.06
C GLY A 11 1.83 2.95 3.28
N GLN A 12 2.82 3.05 2.38
CA GLN A 12 2.96 4.20 1.50
C GLN A 12 1.74 4.37 0.57
N LYS A 13 1.25 3.27 0.00
CA LYS A 13 0.10 3.30 -0.92
C LYS A 13 -1.20 3.71 -0.23
N ILE A 14 -1.44 3.24 0.99
CA ILE A 14 -2.56 3.69 1.83
C ILE A 14 -2.48 5.20 2.03
N ARG A 15 -1.29 5.72 2.37
CA ARG A 15 -1.06 7.15 2.59
C ARG A 15 -1.35 7.99 1.34
N GLU A 16 -0.88 7.53 0.18
CA GLU A 16 -1.09 8.21 -1.10
C GLU A 16 -2.57 8.27 -1.46
N TRP A 17 -3.28 7.15 -1.37
CA TRP A 17 -4.71 7.09 -1.63
C TRP A 17 -5.52 7.94 -0.66
N ARG A 18 -5.22 7.88 0.64
CA ARG A 18 -5.89 8.70 1.64
C ARG A 18 -5.75 10.19 1.35
N LYS A 19 -4.53 10.65 1.06
CA LYS A 19 -4.27 12.05 0.73
C LYS A 19 -4.97 12.47 -0.56
N ALA A 20 -4.98 11.61 -1.59
CA ALA A 20 -5.69 11.88 -2.83
C ALA A 20 -7.22 11.97 -2.63
N ALA A 21 -7.75 11.25 -1.64
CA ALA A 21 -9.16 11.34 -1.22
C ALA A 21 -9.46 12.53 -0.29
N GLY A 22 -8.46 13.34 0.09
CA GLY A 22 -8.66 14.49 0.97
C GLY A 22 -8.98 14.13 2.43
N MET A 23 -8.76 12.87 2.84
CA MET A 23 -9.12 12.38 4.17
C MET A 23 -7.97 12.56 5.18
N THR A 24 -8.30 12.83 6.44
CA THR A 24 -7.41 12.67 7.60
C THR A 24 -7.23 11.19 7.96
N GLN A 25 -6.23 10.87 8.78
CA GLN A 25 -6.03 9.49 9.28
C GLN A 25 -7.21 9.04 10.16
N LYS A 26 -7.76 9.96 10.97
CA LYS A 26 -8.97 9.75 11.76
C LYS A 26 -10.17 9.41 10.89
N GLU A 27 -10.41 10.18 9.82
CA GLU A 27 -11.50 9.91 8.88
C GLU A 27 -11.32 8.58 8.17
N LEU A 28 -10.11 8.19 7.77
CA LEU A 28 -9.89 6.87 7.18
C LEU A 28 -10.14 5.73 8.20
N ALA A 29 -9.78 5.94 9.47
CA ALA A 29 -9.91 4.94 10.52
C ALA A 29 -11.37 4.70 10.95
N GLU A 30 -12.22 5.73 10.91
CA GLU A 30 -13.58 5.68 11.46
C GLU A 30 -14.41 4.50 10.91
N GLY A 31 -14.93 3.67 11.83
CA GLY A 31 -15.72 2.48 11.48
C GLY A 31 -14.90 1.29 10.93
N VAL A 32 -13.58 1.43 10.83
CA VAL A 32 -12.67 0.37 10.31
C VAL A 32 -11.65 -0.05 11.37
N THR A 33 -10.94 0.91 11.95
CA THR A 33 -9.87 0.66 12.92
C THR A 33 -9.56 1.92 13.75
N SER A 34 -8.43 1.94 14.46
CA SER A 34 -7.95 3.12 15.19
C SER A 34 -7.10 4.05 14.31
N GLU A 35 -7.16 5.35 14.57
CA GLU A 35 -6.28 6.35 13.92
C GLU A 35 -4.80 6.01 14.11
N SER A 36 -4.44 5.51 15.30
CA SER A 36 -3.07 5.07 15.62
C SER A 36 -2.61 3.96 14.68
N LEU A 37 -3.46 2.97 14.36
CA LEU A 37 -3.10 1.90 13.43
C LEU A 37 -2.87 2.44 12.02
N ILE A 38 -3.73 3.35 11.53
CA ILE A 38 -3.51 4.01 10.23
C ILE A 38 -2.17 4.76 10.23
N SER A 39 -1.86 5.49 11.30
CA SER A 39 -0.56 6.18 11.43
C SER A 39 0.62 5.20 11.41
N GLN A 40 0.54 4.08 12.15
CA GLN A 40 1.59 3.07 12.18
C GLN A 40 1.79 2.40 10.82
N LEU A 41 0.70 2.12 10.09
CA LEU A 41 0.76 1.60 8.72
C LEU A 41 1.44 2.60 7.78
N GLU A 42 1.00 3.86 7.77
CA GLU A 42 1.54 4.89 6.87
C GLU A 42 3.00 5.28 7.17
N ASN A 43 3.46 5.04 8.41
CA ASN A 43 4.81 5.34 8.87
C ASN A 43 5.69 4.08 8.98
N ASN A 44 5.23 2.93 8.48
CA ASN A 44 5.99 1.67 8.47
C ASN A 44 6.46 1.21 9.86
N SER A 45 5.71 1.58 10.89
CA SER A 45 5.99 1.24 12.29
C SER A 45 5.13 0.07 12.77
N TYR A 46 4.32 -0.51 11.89
CA TYR A 46 3.52 -1.70 12.16
C TYR A 46 4.23 -2.95 11.60
N PRO A 47 4.74 -3.87 12.44
CA PRO A 47 5.67 -4.93 12.03
C PRO A 47 4.98 -6.14 11.35
N THR A 48 3.66 -6.20 11.35
CA THR A 48 2.87 -7.34 10.87
C THR A 48 1.83 -6.90 9.85
N LEU A 49 1.37 -7.80 8.98
CA LEU A 49 0.23 -7.52 8.12
C LEU A 49 -1.04 -7.38 9.00
N PRO A 50 -1.87 -6.33 8.84
CA PRO A 50 -3.19 -6.29 9.44
C PRO A 50 -4.04 -7.48 9.01
N ASN A 51 -5.06 -7.82 9.80
CA ASN A 51 -6.02 -8.82 9.37
C ASN A 51 -6.78 -8.35 8.10
N GLU A 52 -7.38 -9.32 7.41
CA GLU A 52 -8.07 -9.07 6.14
C GLU A 52 -9.20 -8.05 6.29
N ASP A 53 -9.97 -8.09 7.38
CA ASP A 53 -11.07 -7.17 7.63
C ASP A 53 -10.64 -5.70 7.64
N ILE A 54 -9.48 -5.39 8.25
CA ILE A 54 -8.92 -4.04 8.28
C ILE A 54 -8.49 -3.61 6.87
N LEU A 55 -7.81 -4.49 6.12
CA LEU A 55 -7.37 -4.18 4.76
C LEU A 55 -8.57 -3.93 3.82
N VAL A 56 -9.59 -4.78 3.90
CA VAL A 56 -10.86 -4.65 3.16
C VAL A 56 -11.58 -3.37 3.56
N GLY A 57 -11.69 -3.08 4.86
CA GLY A 57 -12.35 -1.86 5.36
C GLY A 57 -11.66 -0.59 4.88
N ILE A 58 -10.32 -0.53 4.93
CA ILE A 58 -9.54 0.60 4.40
C ILE A 58 -9.79 0.77 2.91
N CYS A 59 -9.72 -0.32 2.14
CA CYS A 59 -9.91 -0.31 0.69
C CYS A 59 -11.33 0.13 0.30
N ASN A 60 -12.35 -0.36 0.99
CA ASN A 60 -13.74 0.04 0.79
C ASN A 60 -13.93 1.54 1.03
N LYS A 61 -13.34 2.08 2.09
CA LYS A 61 -13.45 3.52 2.41
C LYS A 61 -12.73 4.41 1.40
N LEU A 62 -11.63 3.92 0.82
CA LEU A 62 -10.89 4.59 -0.24
C LEU A 62 -11.47 4.38 -1.64
N GLY A 63 -12.48 3.50 -1.80
CA GLY A 63 -13.04 3.12 -3.09
C GLY A 63 -12.02 2.44 -4.01
N LYS A 64 -11.10 1.66 -3.43
CA LYS A 64 -10.03 0.95 -4.15
C LYS A 64 -10.13 -0.55 -3.94
N PRO A 65 -9.75 -1.38 -4.91
CA PRO A 65 -9.75 -2.83 -4.73
C PRO A 65 -8.52 -3.28 -3.91
N VAL A 66 -8.74 -4.25 -3.00
CA VAL A 66 -7.66 -4.84 -2.17
C VAL A 66 -6.56 -5.46 -3.04
N SER A 67 -6.92 -6.04 -4.19
CA SER A 67 -5.95 -6.58 -5.15
C SER A 67 -4.97 -5.52 -5.65
N GLU A 68 -5.41 -4.27 -5.82
CA GLU A 68 -4.52 -3.18 -6.16
C GLU A 68 -3.61 -2.87 -4.98
N LEU A 69 -4.12 -2.83 -3.74
CA LEU A 69 -3.30 -2.57 -2.55
C LEU A 69 -2.14 -3.57 -2.42
N LEU A 70 -2.43 -4.86 -2.63
CA LEU A 70 -1.47 -5.95 -2.50
C LEU A 70 -0.53 -6.10 -3.70
N ARG A 71 -0.82 -5.45 -4.83
CA ARG A 71 0.03 -5.53 -6.03
C ARG A 71 1.38 -4.85 -5.79
N ASN A 72 2.40 -5.67 -5.57
CA ASN A 72 3.79 -5.21 -5.49
C ASN A 72 4.21 -4.74 -6.88
N ARG A 73 4.56 -3.46 -7.03
CA ARG A 73 5.15 -2.99 -8.29
C ARG A 73 6.60 -3.43 -8.27
N GLU A 74 6.89 -4.64 -8.76
CA GLU A 74 8.23 -4.87 -9.27
C GLU A 74 8.37 -3.95 -10.48
N SER A 75 9.16 -2.89 -10.31
CA SER A 75 9.72 -2.18 -11.44
C SER A 75 10.35 -3.25 -12.31
N THR A 76 9.81 -3.42 -13.51
CA THR A 76 10.46 -4.09 -14.64
C THR A 76 11.97 -4.03 -14.45
N SER A 77 12.59 -5.17 -14.16
CA SER A 77 13.98 -5.36 -14.56
C SER A 77 14.02 -4.90 -16.01
N ALA A 78 14.84 -3.90 -16.29
CA ALA A 78 15.12 -3.51 -17.66
C ALA A 78 15.65 -4.78 -18.34
N SER A 79 14.74 -5.53 -18.96
CA SER A 79 15.05 -6.69 -19.78
C SER A 79 16.00 -6.18 -20.84
N GLY A 80 17.15 -6.83 -20.90
CA GLY A 80 18.26 -6.42 -21.72
C GLY A 80 17.84 -6.13 -23.15
N THR A 81 18.36 -5.04 -23.70
CA THR A 81 19.25 -5.09 -24.86
C THR A 81 19.62 -3.65 -25.25
N MET A 82 20.93 -3.43 -25.42
CA MET A 82 21.57 -2.41 -26.27
C MET A 82 21.77 -0.99 -25.72
N TRP A 83 22.99 -0.70 -25.23
CA TRP A 83 23.89 0.36 -25.80
C TRP A 83 25.38 0.06 -25.49
N PHE A 84 25.82 -1.20 -25.52
CA PHE A 84 27.26 -1.54 -25.52
C PHE A 84 27.78 -1.98 -26.89
N TYR A 85 27.04 -1.72 -27.97
CA TYR A 85 27.47 -2.04 -29.34
C TYR A 85 27.14 -0.92 -30.32
N LEU A 86 27.82 0.23 -30.21
CA LEU A 86 28.18 1.13 -31.32
C LEU A 86 28.75 2.44 -30.77
N ILE A 87 30.01 2.41 -30.31
CA ILE A 87 31.14 3.26 -30.74
C ILE A 87 32.43 2.72 -30.10
#